data_AF-A0A956ID51-F1
#
_entry.id   AF-A0A956ID51-F1
#
_cell.length_a   1.000
_cell.length_b   1.000
_cell.length_c   1.000
_cell.angle_alpha   90.00
_cell.angle_beta   90.00
_cell.angle_gamma   90.00
#
_symmetry.space_group_name_H-M   'P 1'
#
loop_
_entity.id
_entity.type
_entity.pdbx_description
1 polymer ?
#
loop_
_entity_poly.entity_id
_entity_poly.type
_entity_poly.pdbx_seq_one_letter_code
_entity_poly.pdbx_strand_id
1 'polypeptide(L)'
;MKRSILLLVLALGCGGGGTYGYAPTYVPLSAEEDHLDAAVDLSYEEVRRDADGHVSTQLGWFGTVERLQVEGDRATVRLSLRTLAPRNLCADETDSSCRVTVSEREGGTFTTSFTLHPEDRDGEKKLWQGSLVRIYGHPTGEVNDEDGVFLETQWYRHWPRGTYVTTAARGSMRR
;
A
#
# COMPACT_ATOMS: atom_id res chain seq x y z
N MET A 1 -25.04 -50.45 -8.59
CA MET A 1 -24.64 -49.15 -9.18
C MET A 1 -25.33 -48.04 -8.39
N LYS A 2 -24.63 -47.40 -7.44
CA LYS A 2 -25.15 -46.27 -6.66
C LYS A 2 -24.17 -45.11 -6.80
N ARG A 3 -24.63 -44.06 -7.48
CA ARG A 3 -23.95 -42.77 -7.65
C ARG A 3 -24.11 -41.99 -6.35
N SER A 4 -23.02 -41.51 -5.77
CA SER A 4 -23.05 -40.54 -4.67
C SER A 4 -22.05 -39.42 -4.96
N ILE A 5 -22.58 -38.42 -5.66
CA ILE A 5 -22.44 -36.97 -5.51
C ILE A 5 -21.13 -36.50 -4.82
N LEU A 6 -20.22 -35.98 -5.65
CA LEU A 6 -19.11 -35.12 -5.25
C LEU A 6 -19.70 -33.76 -4.83
N LEU A 7 -19.65 -33.43 -3.54
CA LEU A 7 -19.97 -32.08 -3.05
C LEU A 7 -18.80 -31.15 -3.41
N LEU A 8 -18.98 -30.32 -4.42
CA LEU A 8 -18.08 -29.23 -4.77
C LEU A 8 -18.36 -28.06 -3.81
N VAL A 9 -17.51 -27.86 -2.82
CA VAL A 9 -17.55 -26.67 -1.95
C VAL A 9 -17.02 -25.50 -2.77
N LEU A 10 -17.92 -24.68 -3.33
CA LEU A 10 -17.57 -23.37 -3.86
C LEU A 10 -17.22 -22.44 -2.68
N ALA A 11 -15.93 -22.18 -2.50
CA ALA A 11 -15.46 -21.06 -1.70
C ALA A 11 -15.81 -19.76 -2.47
N LEU A 12 -17.01 -19.23 -2.22
CA LEU A 12 -17.36 -17.86 -2.55
C LEU A 12 -16.54 -16.94 -1.63
N GLY A 13 -15.39 -16.47 -2.12
CA GLY A 13 -14.65 -15.38 -1.49
C GLY A 13 -15.51 -14.12 -1.52
N CYS A 14 -16.22 -13.86 -0.43
CA CYS A 14 -17.00 -12.64 -0.27
C CYS A 14 -16.07 -11.44 -0.08
N GLY A 15 -16.12 -10.49 -1.01
CA GLY A 15 -16.10 -9.06 -0.67
C GLY A 15 -14.75 -8.38 -0.46
N GLY A 16 -13.71 -8.70 -1.22
CA GLY A 16 -12.54 -7.81 -1.38
C GLY A 16 -12.65 -7.09 -2.72
N GLY A 17 -12.46 -5.76 -2.79
CA GLY A 17 -12.61 -4.92 -3.99
C GLY A 17 -11.65 -5.22 -5.17
N GLY A 18 -11.44 -6.49 -5.50
CA GLY A 18 -10.43 -6.95 -6.44
C GLY A 18 -9.00 -6.71 -5.96
N THR A 19 -8.03 -7.00 -6.82
CA THR A 19 -6.58 -6.87 -6.55
C THR A 19 -6.21 -5.47 -6.03
N TYR A 20 -6.90 -4.42 -6.49
CA TYR A 20 -6.61 -3.03 -6.14
C TYR A 20 -7.57 -2.41 -5.11
N GLY A 21 -8.52 -3.19 -4.55
CA GLY A 21 -9.36 -2.75 -3.44
C GLY A 21 -10.33 -1.62 -3.80
N TYR A 22 -10.96 -1.70 -4.98
CA TYR A 22 -11.96 -0.73 -5.41
C TYR A 22 -13.22 -0.85 -4.57
N ALA A 23 -13.46 0.18 -3.76
CA ALA A 23 -14.54 0.26 -2.80
C ALA A 23 -14.68 1.69 -2.27
N PRO A 24 -15.85 2.11 -1.74
CA PRO A 24 -16.06 3.44 -1.18
C PRO A 24 -15.13 3.81 -0.02
N THR A 25 -14.64 2.81 0.71
CA THR A 25 -13.63 2.93 1.77
C THR A 25 -12.52 1.94 1.52
N TYR A 26 -11.36 2.14 2.13
CA TYR A 26 -10.26 1.20 2.04
C TYR A 26 -10.66 -0.18 2.59
N VAL A 27 -10.33 -1.23 1.84
CA VAL A 27 -10.54 -2.62 2.26
C VAL A 27 -9.19 -3.33 2.20
N PRO A 28 -8.66 -3.78 3.36
CA PRO A 28 -7.42 -4.56 3.39
C PRO A 28 -7.61 -5.90 2.69
N LEU A 29 -6.51 -6.47 2.19
CA LEU A 29 -6.52 -7.88 1.78
C LEU A 29 -6.47 -8.77 3.03
N SER A 30 -6.95 -10.02 2.94
CA SER A 30 -6.80 -10.95 4.07
C SER A 30 -5.33 -11.17 4.46
N ALA A 31 -4.41 -11.16 3.49
CA ALA A 31 -2.96 -11.22 3.77
C ALA A 31 -2.38 -9.93 4.39
N GLU A 32 -3.15 -8.85 4.44
CA GLU A 32 -2.79 -7.57 5.05
C GLU A 32 -3.28 -7.46 6.49
N GLU A 33 -4.33 -8.19 6.87
CA GLU A 33 -5.05 -8.02 8.14
C GLU A 33 -4.13 -8.19 9.36
N ASP A 34 -3.31 -9.24 9.40
CA ASP A 34 -2.36 -9.48 10.51
C ASP A 34 -1.36 -8.31 10.67
N HIS A 35 -0.92 -7.73 9.55
CA HIS A 35 -0.01 -6.58 9.57
C HIS A 35 -0.72 -5.29 9.98
N LEU A 36 -1.98 -5.12 9.56
CA LEU A 36 -2.82 -4.00 9.95
C LEU A 36 -3.09 -3.99 11.45
N ASP A 37 -3.45 -5.14 12.02
CA ASP A 37 -3.80 -5.25 13.43
C ASP A 37 -2.60 -5.04 14.36
N ALA A 38 -1.39 -5.42 13.91
CA ALA A 38 -0.15 -5.19 14.65
C ALA A 38 0.44 -3.78 14.43
N ALA A 39 -0.01 -3.04 13.41
CA ALA A 39 0.54 -1.72 13.12
C ALA A 39 0.05 -0.64 14.08
N VAL A 40 0.97 0.21 14.52
CA VAL A 40 0.69 1.41 15.31
C VAL A 40 0.65 2.62 14.39
N ASP A 41 -0.36 3.48 14.57
CA ASP A 41 -0.47 4.74 13.85
C ASP A 41 0.40 5.81 14.51
N LEU A 42 1.65 5.91 14.06
CA LEU A 42 2.56 7.00 14.39
C LEU A 42 2.74 7.94 13.20
N SER A 43 2.79 9.24 13.49
CA SER A 43 3.10 10.24 12.47
C SER A 43 4.56 10.16 12.05
N TYR A 44 4.83 10.66 10.84
CA TYR A 44 6.19 10.77 10.33
C TYR A 44 7.12 11.54 11.26
N GLU A 45 6.67 12.67 11.82
CA GLU A 45 7.50 13.52 12.67
C GLU A 45 7.79 12.88 14.02
N GLU A 46 6.89 12.03 14.55
CA GLU A 46 7.18 11.25 15.76
C GLU A 46 8.30 10.26 15.49
N VAL A 47 8.19 9.46 14.43
CA VAL A 47 9.21 8.46 14.08
C VAL A 47 10.53 9.12 13.68
N ARG A 48 10.50 10.22 12.93
CA ARG A 48 11.72 10.95 12.51
C ARG A 48 12.52 11.51 13.69
N ARG A 49 11.85 11.90 14.78
CA ARG A 49 12.49 12.48 15.97
C ARG A 49 13.10 11.43 16.89
N ASP A 50 12.57 10.21 16.90
CA ASP A 50 13.00 9.12 17.77
C ASP A 50 12.88 7.75 17.06
N ALA A 51 13.58 7.60 15.93
CA ALA A 51 13.51 6.36 15.16
C ALA A 51 14.06 5.16 15.96
N ASP A 52 15.12 5.39 16.74
CA ASP A 52 15.73 4.38 17.62
C ASP A 52 14.75 3.89 18.69
N GLY A 53 13.94 4.79 19.28
CA GLY A 53 12.91 4.43 20.25
C GLY A 53 11.76 3.60 19.67
N HIS A 54 11.63 3.57 18.34
CA HIS A 54 10.52 2.93 17.64
C HIS A 54 10.92 1.70 16.81
N VAL A 55 12.14 1.19 16.92
CA VAL A 55 12.62 0.02 16.14
C VAL A 55 11.81 -1.27 16.33
N SER A 56 11.08 -1.39 17.44
CA SER A 56 10.19 -2.54 17.71
C SER A 56 8.72 -2.29 17.36
N THR A 57 8.41 -1.10 16.85
CA THR A 57 7.06 -0.69 16.48
C THR A 57 6.80 -1.00 15.01
N GLN A 58 5.81 -1.83 14.72
CA GLN A 58 5.34 -1.99 13.36
C GLN A 58 4.52 -0.77 12.94
N LEU A 59 4.88 -0.16 11.81
CA LEU A 59 4.17 0.95 11.19
C LEU A 59 3.43 0.46 9.95
N GLY A 60 2.39 1.19 9.56
CA GLY A 60 1.63 0.94 8.33
C GLY A 60 1.46 2.21 7.52
N TRP A 61 2.37 2.47 6.58
CA TRP A 61 2.43 3.73 5.83
C TRP A 61 2.10 3.54 4.35
N PHE A 62 1.35 4.50 3.79
CA PHE A 62 1.16 4.62 2.35
C PHE A 62 2.21 5.57 1.76
N GLY A 63 2.79 5.21 0.63
CA GLY A 63 3.77 6.05 -0.04
C GLY A 63 3.69 5.95 -1.55
N THR A 64 3.93 7.06 -2.24
CA THR A 64 4.11 7.06 -3.70
C THR A 64 5.58 6.96 -4.02
N VAL A 65 5.96 6.04 -4.91
CA VAL A 65 7.35 5.81 -5.29
C VAL A 65 7.95 7.04 -5.96
N GLU A 66 9.01 7.60 -5.38
CA GLU A 66 9.77 8.71 -5.96
C GLU A 66 11.00 8.21 -6.71
N ARG A 67 11.70 7.24 -6.12
CA ARG A 67 12.91 6.62 -6.66
C ARG A 67 12.84 5.13 -6.42
N LEU A 68 13.28 4.36 -7.41
CA LEU A 68 13.28 2.90 -7.39
C LEU A 68 14.63 2.41 -7.93
N GLN A 69 15.29 1.55 -7.16
CA GLN A 69 16.46 0.79 -7.58
C GLN A 69 16.15 -0.69 -7.43
N VAL A 70 16.38 -1.48 -8.48
CA VAL A 70 16.10 -2.92 -8.47
C VAL A 70 17.38 -3.68 -8.80
N GLU A 71 17.73 -4.61 -7.92
CA GLU A 71 18.86 -5.51 -8.05
C GLU A 71 18.38 -6.96 -7.90
N GLY A 72 18.25 -7.67 -9.02
CA GLY A 72 17.62 -8.99 -9.02
C GLY A 72 16.14 -8.90 -8.64
N ASP A 73 15.76 -9.54 -7.54
CA ASP A 73 14.40 -9.48 -6.99
C ASP A 73 14.24 -8.51 -5.82
N ARG A 74 15.30 -7.82 -5.41
CA ARG A 74 15.26 -6.84 -4.33
C ARG A 74 15.07 -5.44 -4.89
N ALA A 75 14.13 -4.70 -4.31
CA ALA A 75 13.90 -3.31 -4.60
C ALA A 75 14.26 -2.46 -3.38
N THR A 76 15.05 -1.40 -3.60
CA THR A 76 15.20 -0.29 -2.66
C THR A 76 14.37 0.87 -3.19
N VAL A 77 13.44 1.35 -2.37
CA VAL A 77 12.40 2.29 -2.78
C VAL A 77 12.37 3.45 -1.82
N ARG A 78 12.48 4.66 -2.39
CA ARG A 78 12.19 5.90 -1.68
C ARG A 78 10.76 6.32 -2.01
N LEU A 79 9.98 6.58 -0.97
CA LEU A 79 8.57 6.90 -1.08
C LEU A 79 8.27 8.25 -0.44
N SER A 80 7.39 8.99 -1.09
CA SER A 80 6.73 10.16 -0.51
C SER A 80 5.51 9.71 0.28
N LEU A 81 5.51 9.93 1.60
CA LEU A 81 4.46 9.52 2.51
C LEU A 81 3.14 10.21 2.19
N ARG A 82 2.07 9.41 2.12
CA ARG A 82 0.70 9.86 1.87
C ARG A 82 -0.23 9.41 2.99
N THR A 83 -1.24 10.21 3.26
CA THR A 83 -2.32 9.85 4.19
C THR A 83 -3.48 9.26 3.41
N LEU A 84 -4.02 8.13 3.87
CA LEU A 84 -5.23 7.54 3.31
C LEU A 84 -6.44 8.46 3.55
N ALA A 85 -7.25 8.70 2.52
CA ALA A 85 -8.48 9.46 2.67
C ALA A 85 -9.55 8.60 3.39
N PRO A 86 -10.43 9.19 4.22
CA PRO A 86 -11.51 8.45 4.87
C PRO A 86 -12.50 7.79 3.90
N ARG A 87 -12.61 8.34 2.69
CA ARG A 87 -13.42 7.82 1.58
C ARG A 87 -12.65 7.91 0.28
N ASN A 88 -12.81 6.87 -0.53
CA ASN A 88 -12.26 6.79 -1.88
C ASN A 88 -13.08 7.61 -2.86
N LEU A 89 -12.42 8.16 -3.88
CA LEU A 89 -13.07 8.86 -4.99
C LEU A 89 -13.55 7.84 -6.02
N CYS A 90 -14.81 8.01 -6.44
CA CYS A 90 -15.51 7.13 -7.37
C CYS A 90 -15.77 7.89 -8.67
N ALA A 91 -15.53 7.27 -9.82
CA ALA A 91 -15.84 7.90 -11.10
C ALA A 91 -17.35 7.91 -11.40
N ASP A 92 -18.10 7.00 -10.79
CA ASP A 92 -19.54 6.87 -10.91
C ASP A 92 -20.17 6.30 -9.62
N GLU A 93 -21.41 5.84 -9.68
CA GLU A 93 -22.17 5.34 -8.52
C GLU A 93 -21.78 3.92 -8.10
N THR A 94 -20.97 3.23 -8.89
CA THR A 94 -20.55 1.85 -8.64
C THR A 94 -19.32 1.81 -7.75
N ASP A 95 -19.32 0.89 -6.78
CA ASP A 95 -18.17 0.64 -5.90
C ASP A 95 -16.89 0.30 -6.67
N SER A 96 -17.05 -0.37 -7.82
CA SER A 96 -15.95 -0.71 -8.74
C SER A 96 -15.28 0.49 -9.39
N SER A 97 -15.85 1.70 -9.30
CA SER A 97 -15.21 2.92 -9.79
C SER A 97 -14.40 3.64 -8.72
N CYS A 98 -14.54 3.24 -7.44
CA CYS A 98 -13.95 3.89 -6.29
C CYS A 98 -12.50 3.46 -6.09
N ARG A 99 -11.54 4.33 -6.39
CA ARG A 99 -10.10 4.00 -6.30
C ARG A 99 -9.52 4.42 -4.96
N VAL A 100 -8.57 3.63 -4.45
CA VAL A 100 -7.78 4.00 -3.26
C VAL A 100 -7.30 5.44 -3.39
N THR A 101 -7.72 6.27 -2.44
CA THR A 101 -7.48 7.70 -2.47
C THR A 101 -6.53 8.10 -1.36
N VAL A 102 -5.43 8.72 -1.74
CA VAL A 102 -4.43 9.24 -0.79
C VAL A 102 -4.31 10.75 -0.89
N SER A 103 -3.67 11.38 0.10
CA SER A 103 -3.45 12.82 0.10
C SER A 103 -2.63 13.27 -1.12
N GLU A 104 -3.04 14.38 -1.72
CA GLU A 104 -2.19 15.10 -2.69
C GLU A 104 -0.96 15.70 -2.00
N ARG A 105 -1.12 16.17 -0.75
CA ARG A 105 -0.02 16.67 0.06
C ARG A 105 0.84 15.53 0.59
N GLU A 106 2.14 15.78 0.63
CA GLU A 106 3.16 14.87 1.14
C GLU A 106 3.35 15.07 2.64
N GLY A 107 3.50 13.96 3.38
CA GLY A 107 3.70 13.95 4.83
C GLY A 107 5.15 13.83 5.28
N GLY A 108 6.05 13.49 4.36
CA GLY A 108 7.46 13.17 4.62
C GLY A 108 8.02 12.25 3.54
N THR A 109 9.29 11.88 3.66
CA THR A 109 9.94 10.88 2.80
C THR A 109 10.37 9.70 3.66
N PHE A 110 10.24 8.48 3.17
CA PHE A 110 10.81 7.31 3.82
C PHE A 110 11.36 6.34 2.79
N THR A 111 12.36 5.56 3.21
CA THR A 111 13.04 4.59 2.35
C THR A 111 12.92 3.20 2.93
N THR A 112 12.75 2.21 2.06
CA THR A 112 12.66 0.83 2.49
C THR A 112 13.13 -0.11 1.39
N SER A 113 13.41 -1.35 1.79
CA SER A 113 13.84 -2.41 0.89
C SER A 113 12.98 -3.64 1.09
N PHE A 114 12.58 -4.29 -0.01
CA PHE A 114 11.80 -5.53 0.03
C PHE A 114 12.06 -6.38 -1.21
N THR A 115 11.75 -7.67 -1.10
CA THR A 115 11.74 -8.58 -2.24
C THR A 115 10.44 -8.37 -3.03
N LEU A 116 10.55 -8.11 -4.32
CA LEU A 116 9.41 -7.94 -5.22
C LEU A 116 8.67 -9.27 -5.42
N HIS A 117 7.35 -9.24 -5.29
CA HIS A 117 6.47 -10.27 -5.82
C HIS A 117 6.69 -10.38 -7.34
N PRO A 118 6.62 -11.60 -7.92
CA PRO A 118 6.87 -11.81 -9.35
C PRO A 118 6.04 -10.89 -10.27
N GLU A 119 4.79 -10.64 -9.93
CA GLU A 119 3.86 -9.77 -10.67
C GLU A 119 4.26 -8.28 -10.68
N ASP A 120 5.07 -7.84 -9.71
CA ASP A 120 5.51 -6.46 -9.57
C ASP A 120 6.87 -6.19 -10.25
N ARG A 121 7.54 -7.22 -10.79
CA ARG A 121 8.88 -7.11 -11.38
C ARG A 121 8.83 -6.59 -12.82
N ASP A 122 7.93 -7.15 -13.62
CA ASP A 122 7.93 -6.99 -15.07
C ASP A 122 6.54 -6.68 -15.64
N GLY A 123 6.50 -6.18 -16.87
CA GLY A 123 5.27 -5.85 -17.59
C GLY A 123 4.70 -4.47 -17.27
N GLU A 124 3.49 -4.21 -17.78
CA GLU A 124 2.84 -2.89 -17.70
C GLU A 124 2.42 -2.49 -16.28
N LYS A 125 2.25 -3.48 -15.40
CA LYS A 125 1.78 -3.32 -14.03
C LYS A 125 2.90 -3.47 -13.00
N LYS A 126 4.16 -3.47 -13.43
CA LYS A 126 5.30 -3.55 -12.52
C LYS A 126 5.36 -2.37 -11.56
N LEU A 127 6.08 -2.54 -10.45
CA LEU A 127 6.44 -1.45 -9.57
C LEU A 127 7.28 -0.43 -10.34
N TRP A 128 6.83 0.83 -10.33
CA TRP A 128 7.52 1.92 -11.01
C TRP A 128 7.36 3.24 -10.25
N GLN A 129 8.14 4.25 -10.63
CA GLN A 129 7.99 5.61 -10.13
C GLN A 129 6.54 6.08 -10.27
N GLY A 130 5.97 6.65 -9.21
CA GLY A 130 4.58 7.09 -9.08
C GLY A 130 3.55 5.97 -8.91
N SER A 131 3.98 4.74 -8.66
CA SER A 131 3.08 3.71 -8.10
C SER A 131 2.78 4.06 -6.64
N LEU A 132 1.61 3.64 -6.15
CA LEU A 132 1.31 3.71 -4.73
C LEU A 132 1.69 2.37 -4.09
N VAL A 133 2.30 2.43 -2.92
CA VAL A 133 2.64 1.25 -2.14
C VAL A 133 2.16 1.46 -0.71
N ARG A 134 1.60 0.43 -0.10
CA ARG A 134 1.42 0.36 1.35
C ARG A 134 2.52 -0.52 1.92
N ILE A 135 3.28 0.01 2.85
CA ILE A 135 4.40 -0.65 3.51
C ILE A 135 4.00 -0.91 4.96
N TYR A 136 4.23 -2.14 5.39
CA TYR A 136 4.25 -2.50 6.80
C TYR A 136 5.67 -2.91 7.17
N GLY A 137 6.22 -2.26 8.19
CA GLY A 137 7.62 -2.46 8.56
C GLY A 137 7.99 -1.76 9.85
N HIS A 138 9.23 -1.99 10.27
CA HIS A 138 9.79 -1.42 11.50
C HIS A 138 10.82 -0.35 11.16
N PRO A 139 10.86 0.79 11.87
CA PRO A 139 11.99 1.70 11.80
C PRO A 139 13.31 0.98 12.05
N THR A 140 14.36 1.33 11.30
CA THR A 140 15.70 0.77 11.53
C THR A 140 16.53 1.58 12.53
N GLY A 141 16.01 2.73 12.98
CA GLY A 141 16.77 3.75 13.71
C GLY A 141 17.46 4.77 12.78
N GLU A 142 17.66 4.42 11.51
CA GLU A 142 18.34 5.29 10.55
C GLU A 142 17.39 6.37 10.01
N VAL A 143 17.88 7.62 10.04
CA VAL A 143 17.21 8.79 9.49
C VAL A 143 18.24 9.70 8.82
N ASN A 144 17.94 10.20 7.63
CA ASN A 144 18.74 11.27 7.02
C ASN A 144 17.87 12.25 6.21
N ASP A 145 18.43 13.41 5.85
CA ASP A 145 17.69 14.47 5.16
C ASP A 145 17.36 14.14 3.70
N GLU A 146 18.14 13.26 3.05
CA GLU A 146 17.90 12.88 1.68
C GLU A 146 16.74 11.87 1.60
N ASP A 147 16.89 10.72 2.25
CA ASP A 147 16.07 9.52 2.10
C ASP A 147 15.02 9.35 3.21
N GLY A 148 15.07 10.21 4.24
CA GLY A 148 14.11 10.25 5.33
C GLY A 148 14.31 9.11 6.33
N VAL A 149 13.19 8.58 6.85
CA VAL A 149 13.18 7.44 7.78
C VAL A 149 13.38 6.14 7.01
N PHE A 150 14.23 5.25 7.51
CA PHE A 150 14.42 3.92 6.95
C PHE A 150 13.52 2.90 7.66
N LEU A 151 12.82 2.09 6.87
CA LEU A 151 12.01 0.98 7.36
C LEU A 151 12.55 -0.37 6.86
N GLU A 152 12.55 -1.37 7.74
CA GLU A 152 12.65 -2.78 7.38
C GLU A 152 11.24 -3.32 7.06
N THR A 153 10.95 -3.54 5.78
CA THR A 153 9.62 -4.00 5.32
C THR A 153 9.40 -5.46 5.71
N GLN A 154 8.25 -5.73 6.32
CA GLN A 154 7.72 -7.06 6.58
C GLN A 154 6.72 -7.49 5.51
N TRP A 155 5.93 -6.54 5.00
CA TRP A 155 4.93 -6.81 3.98
C TRP A 155 4.62 -5.55 3.19
N TYR A 156 4.27 -5.72 1.92
CA TYR A 156 3.82 -4.60 1.10
C TYR A 156 2.66 -4.96 0.18
N ARG A 157 1.88 -3.92 -0.18
CA ARG A 157 0.88 -3.96 -1.25
C ARG A 157 1.16 -2.87 -2.26
N HIS A 158 0.99 -3.20 -3.52
CA HIS A 158 1.28 -2.32 -4.64
C HIS A 158 0.03 -1.99 -5.47
N TRP A 159 -0.05 -0.73 -5.89
CA TRP A 159 -1.01 -0.19 -6.85
C TRP A 159 -0.26 0.47 -8.00
N PRO A 160 -0.33 -0.09 -9.22
CA PRO A 160 0.23 0.53 -10.41
C PRO A 160 -0.36 1.91 -10.65
N ARG A 161 0.38 2.76 -11.39
CA ARG A 161 -0.13 4.06 -11.83
C ARG A 161 -1.53 3.96 -12.45
N GLY A 162 -2.40 4.89 -12.09
CA GLY A 162 -3.78 4.95 -12.57
C GLY A 162 -4.76 4.04 -11.83
N THR A 163 -4.28 3.08 -11.02
CA THR A 163 -5.16 2.23 -10.21
C THR A 163 -5.55 2.86 -8.86
N TYR A 164 -4.82 3.89 -8.41
CA TYR A 164 -5.14 4.73 -7.27
C TYR A 164 -5.27 6.19 -7.73
N VAL A 165 -5.78 7.07 -6.85
CA VAL A 165 -5.84 8.52 -7.10
C VAL A 165 -5.44 9.33 -5.89
N THR A 166 -5.19 10.62 -6.09
CA THR A 166 -4.99 11.57 -4.99
C THR A 166 -6.24 12.40 -4.75
N THR A 167 -6.30 13.09 -3.62
CA THR A 167 -7.38 14.06 -3.32
C THR A 167 -7.50 15.19 -4.34
N ALA A 168 -6.46 15.44 -5.17
CA ALA A 168 -6.51 16.39 -6.28
C ALA A 168 -7.56 16.02 -7.34
N ALA A 169 -7.82 14.72 -7.50
CA ALA A 169 -8.77 14.20 -8.49
C ALA A 169 -10.24 14.45 -8.11
N ARG A 170 -10.53 15.07 -6.96
CA ARG A 170 -11.90 15.39 -6.53
C ARG A 170 -12.69 16.17 -7.58
N GLY A 171 -12.06 17.02 -8.37
CA GLY A 171 -12.73 17.80 -9.41
C GLY A 171 -13.13 16.98 -10.64
N SER A 172 -12.34 15.97 -11.02
CA SER A 172 -12.54 15.16 -12.22
C SER A 172 -13.22 13.82 -11.95
N MET A 173 -13.21 13.36 -10.71
CA MET A 173 -13.92 12.17 -10.22
C MET A 173 -15.12 12.55 -9.35
N ARG A 174 -15.66 13.75 -9.56
CA ARG A 174 -16.95 14.13 -9.00
C ARG A 174 -18.04 13.57 -9.91
N ARG A 175 -18.92 12.77 -9.32
CA ARG A 175 -20.28 12.53 -9.81
C ARG A 175 -21.02 13.86 -9.95
#